data_AF-A0A9K3EK74-F1
#
_entry.id   AF-A0A9K3EK74-F1
#
_cell.length_a   1.000
_cell.length_b   1.000
_cell.length_c   1.000
_cell.angle_alpha   90.00
_cell.angle_beta   90.00
_cell.angle_gamma   90.00
#
_symmetry.space_group_name_H-M   'P 1'
#
loop_
_entity.id
_entity.type
_entity.pdbx_description
1 polymer ?
#
loop_
_entity_poly.entity_id
_entity_poly.type
_entity_poly.pdbx_seq_one_letter_code
_entity_poly.pdbx_strand_id
1 'polypeptide(L)'
;MGGVGKTTLARLLYDEKQVKDHFELKAWVCGSDEFDSFDISKVIFQYVSEENKKFEDLNLLKCESYEDWETLVGPFHACAPGSKIVITTRKDQLLKKLGCDHLNQLQSLSRDNAMSLFALHALGVNNFDSHLSLKPHAEGIVKKCKGLPLALIAIGRLLRTKKIQRRVLEKCVK
;
A
#
# COMPACT_ATOMS: atom_id res chain seq x y z
N MET A 1 4.41 7.00 5.75
CA MET A 1 5.40 6.98 4.62
C MET A 1 4.84 6.34 3.35
N GLY A 2 5.21 6.84 2.17
CA GLY A 2 4.92 6.22 0.87
C GLY A 2 5.93 5.13 0.49
N GLY A 3 5.54 4.18 -0.37
CA GLY A 3 6.46 3.18 -0.92
C GLY A 3 6.93 2.05 0.01
N VAL A 4 6.49 2.03 1.27
CA VAL A 4 6.83 1.00 2.29
C VAL A 4 6.10 -0.34 2.10
N GLY A 5 5.11 -0.42 1.22
CA GLY A 5 4.40 -1.68 0.92
C GLY A 5 3.08 -1.92 1.67
N LYS A 6 2.46 -0.90 2.30
CA LYS A 6 1.16 -1.05 2.98
C LYS A 6 0.08 -1.69 2.10
N THR A 7 -0.11 -1.15 0.89
CA THR A 7 -1.08 -1.67 -0.09
C THR A 7 -0.72 -3.08 -0.54
N THR A 8 0.58 -3.39 -0.67
CA THR A 8 1.05 -4.74 -0.99
C THR A 8 0.72 -5.71 0.14
N LEU A 9 0.95 -5.35 1.40
CA LEU A 9 0.61 -6.18 2.56
C LEU A 9 -0.90 -6.40 2.68
N ALA A 10 -1.71 -5.35 2.54
CA ALA A 10 -3.17 -5.47 2.54
C ALA A 10 -3.67 -6.36 1.40
N ARG A 11 -3.03 -6.29 0.23
CA ARG A 11 -3.38 -7.16 -0.90
C ARG A 11 -3.00 -8.62 -0.65
N LEU A 12 -1.83 -8.88 -0.05
CA LEU A 12 -1.44 -10.24 0.34
C LEU A 12 -2.44 -10.85 1.35
N LEU A 13 -2.91 -10.06 2.31
CA LEU A 13 -3.94 -10.49 3.26
C LEU A 13 -5.28 -10.74 2.55
N TYR A 14 -5.72 -9.82 1.70
CA TYR A 14 -6.96 -9.93 0.93
C TYR A 14 -6.96 -11.16 0.01
N ASP A 15 -5.79 -11.49 -0.55
CA ASP A 15 -5.63 -12.61 -1.47
C ASP A 15 -5.38 -13.97 -0.79
N GLU A 16 -5.22 -13.99 0.54
CA GLU A 16 -4.96 -15.19 1.34
C GLU A 16 -6.16 -16.15 1.32
N LYS A 17 -5.90 -17.46 1.30
CA LYS A 17 -6.91 -18.47 1.07
C LYS A 17 -7.95 -18.52 2.21
N GLN A 18 -7.52 -18.51 3.47
CA GLN A 18 -8.41 -18.52 4.62
C GLN A 18 -9.29 -17.28 4.64
N VAL A 19 -8.76 -16.11 4.27
CA VAL A 19 -9.55 -14.87 4.11
C VAL A 19 -10.60 -15.03 3.00
N LYS A 20 -10.20 -15.58 1.86
CA LYS A 20 -11.12 -15.81 0.73
C LYS A 20 -12.23 -16.81 1.04
N ASP A 21 -11.91 -17.87 1.77
CA ASP A 21 -12.83 -18.93 2.16
C ASP A 21 -13.77 -18.49 3.30
N HIS A 22 -13.33 -17.54 4.14
CA HIS A 22 -14.11 -17.04 5.28
C HIS A 22 -15.13 -15.95 4.91
N PHE A 23 -14.79 -15.04 3.99
CA PHE A 23 -15.67 -13.93 3.61
C PHE A 23 -16.35 -14.18 2.27
N GLU A 24 -17.68 -14.26 2.26
CA GLU A 24 -18.49 -14.41 1.04
C GLU A 24 -18.37 -13.17 0.13
N LEU A 25 -18.62 -11.98 0.70
CA LEU A 25 -18.51 -10.69 0.01
C LEU A 25 -17.19 -10.01 0.35
N LYS A 26 -16.50 -9.54 -0.70
CA LYS A 26 -15.20 -8.88 -0.61
C LYS A 26 -15.13 -7.74 -1.61
N ALA A 27 -14.64 -6.59 -1.17
CA ALA A 27 -14.45 -5.41 -2.02
C ALA A 27 -13.05 -4.83 -1.82
N TRP A 28 -12.50 -4.25 -2.89
CA TRP A 28 -11.22 -3.53 -2.86
C TRP A 28 -11.39 -2.16 -3.50
N VAL A 29 -11.12 -1.11 -2.74
CA VAL A 29 -11.28 0.29 -3.17
C VAL A 29 -9.94 1.01 -3.02
N CYS A 30 -9.54 1.78 -4.03
CA CYS A 30 -8.39 2.68 -3.96
C CYS A 30 -8.87 4.12 -4.15
N GLY A 31 -8.60 4.98 -3.17
CA GLY A 31 -8.81 6.44 -3.31
C GLY A 31 -7.55 7.15 -3.82
N SER A 32 -7.73 8.25 -4.55
CA SER A 32 -6.66 9.19 -4.89
C SER A 32 -6.41 10.19 -3.75
N ASP A 33 -5.36 11.02 -3.82
CA ASP A 33 -5.09 12.05 -2.80
C ASP A 33 -6.19 13.14 -2.75
N GLU A 34 -7.05 13.19 -3.78
CA GLU A 34 -8.23 14.07 -3.94
C GLU A 34 -9.54 13.40 -3.52
N PHE A 35 -9.53 12.13 -3.11
CA PHE A 35 -10.76 11.43 -2.72
C PHE A 35 -11.39 12.12 -1.51
N ASP A 36 -12.62 12.57 -1.73
CA ASP A 36 -13.50 13.00 -0.67
C ASP A 36 -13.88 11.76 0.17
N SER A 37 -14.00 11.98 1.47
CA SER A 37 -14.67 11.07 2.40
C SER A 37 -15.97 10.51 1.81
N PHE A 38 -16.69 11.38 1.10
CA PHE A 38 -17.92 11.07 0.38
C PHE A 38 -17.76 9.98 -0.70
N ASP A 39 -16.68 10.01 -1.48
CA ASP A 39 -16.45 9.04 -2.56
C ASP A 39 -16.17 7.64 -2.01
N ILE A 40 -15.44 7.56 -0.89
CA ILE A 40 -15.17 6.28 -0.20
C ILE A 40 -16.48 5.70 0.32
N SER A 41 -17.28 6.51 1.02
CA SER A 41 -18.59 6.13 1.56
C SER A 41 -19.52 5.63 0.46
N LYS A 42 -19.60 6.36 -0.66
CA LYS A 42 -20.41 6.00 -1.82
C LYS A 42 -20.03 4.64 -2.39
N VAL A 43 -18.74 4.38 -2.57
CA VAL A 43 -18.28 3.09 -3.09
C VAL A 43 -18.64 1.97 -2.11
N ILE A 44 -18.38 2.13 -0.81
CA ILE A 44 -18.74 1.11 0.20
C ILE A 44 -20.25 0.85 0.19
N PHE A 45 -21.06 1.91 0.17
CA PHE A 45 -22.52 1.80 0.16
C PHE A 45 -23.03 1.03 -1.06
N GLN A 46 -22.46 1.26 -2.25
CA GLN A 46 -22.80 0.53 -3.48
C GLN A 46 -22.39 -0.95 -3.43
N TYR A 47 -21.31 -1.29 -2.72
CA TYR A 47 -20.91 -2.69 -2.55
C TYR A 47 -21.73 -3.43 -1.49
N VAL A 48 -22.21 -2.73 -0.45
CA VAL A 48 -23.00 -3.31 0.65
C VAL A 48 -24.48 -3.41 0.30
N SER A 49 -24.99 -2.44 -0.45
CA SER A 49 -26.39 -2.45 -0.90
C SER A 49 -26.49 -3.21 -2.22
N GLU A 50 -26.99 -4.45 -2.20
CA GLU A 50 -27.27 -5.24 -3.42
C GLU A 50 -28.34 -4.62 -4.35
N GLU A 51 -28.86 -3.43 -4.02
CA GLU A 51 -29.85 -2.71 -4.82
C GLU A 51 -29.22 -1.53 -5.57
N ASN A 52 -29.53 -1.45 -6.87
CA ASN A 52 -29.55 -0.23 -7.68
C ASN A 52 -30.59 0.79 -7.15
N LYS A 53 -30.70 1.00 -5.83
CA LYS A 53 -31.44 2.13 -5.31
C LYS A 53 -30.65 3.38 -5.65
N LYS A 54 -31.22 4.17 -6.56
CA LYS A 54 -30.66 5.45 -6.99
C LYS A 54 -30.26 6.25 -5.76
N PHE A 55 -29.02 6.72 -5.79
CA PHE A 55 -28.38 7.59 -4.79
C PHE A 55 -29.09 8.95 -4.62
N GLU A 56 -30.23 9.16 -5.28
CA GLU A 56 -30.98 10.43 -5.30
C GLU A 56 -31.50 10.83 -3.90
N ASP A 57 -31.69 9.87 -2.97
CA ASP A 57 -32.12 10.18 -1.59
C ASP A 57 -30.99 10.61 -0.64
N LEU A 58 -29.71 10.38 -1.01
CA LEU A 58 -28.54 10.82 -0.23
C LEU A 58 -28.04 12.21 -0.63
N ASN A 59 -28.61 12.83 -1.69
CA ASN A 59 -28.38 14.24 -2.01
C ASN A 59 -28.93 15.21 -0.95
N LEU A 60 -29.59 14.70 0.10
CA LEU A 60 -29.93 15.47 1.30
C LEU A 60 -28.76 15.59 2.30
N LEU A 61 -27.72 14.77 2.17
CA LEU A 61 -26.44 14.98 2.86
C LEU A 61 -25.57 15.88 1.99
N LYS A 62 -25.86 17.19 2.03
CA LYS A 62 -24.96 18.23 1.54
C LYS A 62 -23.67 18.19 2.35
N CYS A 63 -22.71 17.41 1.89
CA CYS A 63 -21.34 17.42 2.39
C CYS A 63 -20.65 18.68 1.84
N GLU A 64 -20.94 19.85 2.42
CA GLU A 64 -20.29 21.12 2.06
C GLU A 64 -18.94 21.31 2.80
N SER A 65 -18.47 20.32 3.59
CA SER A 65 -17.17 20.40 4.25
C SER A 65 -16.48 19.05 4.49
N TYR A 66 -15.17 19.12 4.69
CA TYR A 66 -14.24 18.05 5.08
C TYR A 66 -14.58 17.33 6.41
N GLU A 67 -15.70 17.66 7.06
CA GLU A 67 -16.04 17.29 8.44
C GLU A 67 -17.18 16.29 8.61
N ASP A 68 -17.86 15.84 7.55
CA ASP A 68 -18.92 14.84 7.67
C ASP A 68 -18.38 13.41 7.84
N TRP A 69 -17.79 13.20 9.01
CA TRP A 69 -17.37 11.93 9.57
C TRP A 69 -18.50 10.90 9.53
N GLU A 70 -19.72 11.29 9.90
CA GLU A 70 -20.88 10.38 9.92
C GLU A 70 -21.23 9.86 8.52
N THR A 71 -21.00 10.67 7.48
CA THR A 71 -21.17 10.23 6.09
C THR A 71 -20.13 9.19 5.70
N LEU A 72 -18.89 9.27 6.19
CA LEU A 72 -17.85 8.25 5.94
C LEU A 72 -18.17 6.91 6.60
N VAL A 73 -18.62 6.96 7.85
CA VAL A 73 -18.78 5.75 8.68
C VAL A 73 -20.18 5.17 8.68
N GLY A 74 -21.19 5.92 8.25
CA GLY A 74 -22.56 5.45 8.12
C GLY A 74 -22.67 4.10 7.41
N PRO A 75 -22.02 3.88 6.25
CA PRO A 75 -22.04 2.58 5.58
C PRO A 75 -21.38 1.44 6.38
N PHE A 76 -20.43 1.75 7.27
CA PHE A 76 -19.80 0.74 8.13
C PHE A 76 -20.75 0.26 9.23
N HIS A 77 -21.64 1.12 9.71
CA HIS A 77 -22.68 0.73 10.67
C HIS A 77 -23.75 -0.19 10.05
N ALA A 78 -23.89 -0.17 8.72
CA ALA A 78 -24.78 -1.08 7.98
C ALA A 78 -24.15 -2.45 7.68
N CYS A 79 -22.87 -2.66 7.97
CA CYS A 79 -22.20 -3.93 7.71
C CYS A 79 -22.68 -5.02 8.68
N ALA A 80 -22.78 -6.26 8.17
CA ALA A 80 -23.19 -7.40 8.98
C ALA A 80 -22.20 -7.68 10.13
N PRO A 81 -22.67 -8.21 11.28
CA PRO A 81 -21.79 -8.63 12.35
C PRO A 81 -20.68 -9.57 11.83
N GLY A 82 -19.42 -9.26 12.18
CA GLY A 82 -18.25 -10.04 11.73
C GLY A 82 -17.51 -9.44 10.53
N SER A 83 -18.07 -8.44 9.84
CA SER A 83 -17.37 -7.73 8.77
C SER A 83 -16.04 -7.12 9.25
N LYS A 84 -15.04 -7.12 8.36
CA LYS A 84 -13.70 -6.58 8.63
C LYS A 84 -13.34 -5.55 7.56
N ILE A 85 -12.82 -4.40 8.00
CA ILE A 85 -12.36 -3.33 7.13
C ILE A 85 -10.86 -3.14 7.36
N VAL A 86 -10.08 -3.14 6.28
CA VAL A 86 -8.64 -2.89 6.31
C VAL A 86 -8.37 -1.59 5.59
N ILE A 87 -7.87 -0.58 6.33
CA ILE A 87 -7.58 0.74 5.77
C ILE A 87 -6.06 0.91 5.69
N THR A 88 -5.54 1.19 4.50
CA THR A 88 -4.14 1.61 4.33
C THR A 88 -4.09 3.08 3.96
N THR A 89 -3.45 3.91 4.78
CA THR A 89 -3.30 5.35 4.51
C THR A 89 -1.90 5.84 4.83
N ARG A 90 -1.50 6.97 4.22
CA ARG A 90 -0.31 7.74 4.62
C ARG A 90 -0.63 8.83 5.66
N LYS A 91 -1.92 9.09 5.91
CA LYS A 91 -2.42 10.16 6.78
C LYS A 91 -2.77 9.58 8.16
N ASP A 92 -1.81 9.57 9.09
CA ASP A 92 -2.02 8.98 10.43
C ASP A 92 -3.14 9.68 11.23
N GLN A 93 -3.38 10.98 10.95
CA GLN A 93 -4.49 11.73 11.53
C GLN A 93 -5.87 11.16 11.16
N LEU A 94 -6.01 10.56 9.96
CA LEU A 94 -7.25 9.90 9.55
C LEU A 94 -7.55 8.70 10.44
N LEU A 95 -6.54 7.91 10.80
CA LEU A 95 -6.70 6.72 11.64
C LEU A 95 -7.11 7.08 13.08
N LYS A 96 -6.59 8.20 13.60
CA LYS A 96 -7.01 8.73 14.90
C LYS A 96 -8.48 9.18 14.88
N LYS A 97 -8.91 9.86 13.82
CA LYS A 97 -10.32 10.23 13.63
C LYS A 97 -11.21 9.00 13.51
N LEU A 98 -10.71 7.91 12.92
CA LEU A 98 -11.40 6.62 12.82
C LEU A 98 -11.51 5.86 14.15
N GLY A 99 -10.98 6.37 15.26
CA GLY A 99 -10.92 5.65 16.54
C GLY A 99 -10.08 4.36 16.46
N CYS A 100 -9.16 4.27 15.49
CA CYS A 100 -8.28 3.12 15.33
C CYS A 100 -7.07 3.25 16.26
N ASP A 101 -7.19 2.69 17.47
CA ASP A 101 -6.16 2.78 18.51
C ASP A 101 -4.91 1.92 18.21
N HIS A 102 -5.05 0.88 17.39
CA HIS A 102 -3.97 -0.02 17.02
C HIS A 102 -3.38 0.33 15.64
N LEU A 103 -2.42 1.25 15.64
CA LEU A 103 -1.71 1.68 14.44
C LEU A 103 -0.54 0.74 14.12
N ASN A 104 -0.73 -0.14 13.14
CA ASN A 104 0.37 -0.95 12.58
C ASN A 104 1.21 -0.11 11.62
N GLN A 105 2.19 0.62 12.15
CA GLN A 105 3.09 1.41 11.34
C GLN A 105 4.14 0.51 10.66
N LEU A 106 3.90 0.21 9.38
CA LEU A 106 4.82 -0.59 8.58
C LEU A 106 6.16 0.14 8.41
N GLN A 107 7.23 -0.50 8.89
CA GLN A 107 8.59 0.02 8.84
C GLN A 107 9.26 -0.28 7.50
N SER A 108 10.35 0.43 7.22
CA SER A 108 11.25 0.10 6.11
C SER A 108 11.88 -1.28 6.31
N LEU A 109 12.35 -1.89 5.21
CA LEU A 109 13.04 -3.17 5.27
C LEU A 109 14.35 -3.06 6.06
N SER A 110 14.70 -4.15 6.76
CA SER A 110 16.04 -4.32 7.31
C SER A 110 17.09 -4.29 6.19
N ARG A 111 18.35 -4.03 6.54
CA ARG A 111 19.47 -4.01 5.59
C ARG A 111 19.52 -5.29 4.76
N ASP A 112 19.39 -6.46 5.41
CA ASP A 112 19.52 -7.75 4.74
C ASP A 112 18.34 -8.00 3.79
N ASN A 113 17.10 -7.73 4.24
CA ASN A 113 15.92 -7.86 3.37
C ASN A 113 15.95 -6.88 2.21
N ALA A 114 16.44 -5.65 2.42
CA ALA A 114 16.60 -4.66 1.38
C ALA A 114 17.66 -5.10 0.35
N MET A 115 18.78 -5.68 0.80
CA MET A 115 19.82 -6.23 -0.07
C MET A 115 19.28 -7.39 -0.91
N SER A 116 18.55 -8.32 -0.30
CA SER A 116 17.94 -9.46 -1.01
C SER A 116 16.90 -9.00 -2.03
N LEU A 117 16.02 -8.07 -1.65
CA LEU A 117 15.03 -7.50 -2.58
C LEU A 117 15.72 -6.79 -3.76
N PHE A 118 16.78 -6.03 -3.49
CA PHE A 118 17.53 -5.35 -4.53
C PHE A 118 18.25 -6.35 -5.45
N ALA A 119 18.89 -7.39 -4.92
CA ALA A 119 19.52 -8.46 -5.70
C ALA A 119 18.52 -9.14 -6.64
N LEU A 120 17.33 -9.45 -6.13
CA LEU A 120 16.27 -10.08 -6.90
C LEU A 120 15.86 -9.23 -8.10
N HIS A 121 15.70 -7.92 -7.91
CA HIS A 121 15.26 -7.04 -8.98
C HIS A 121 16.38 -6.57 -9.92
N ALA A 122 17.61 -6.45 -9.44
CA ALA A 122 18.76 -6.02 -10.23
C ALA A 122 19.40 -7.16 -11.03
N LEU A 123 19.47 -8.36 -10.44
CA LEU A 123 20.26 -9.48 -10.96
C LEU A 123 19.42 -10.76 -11.19
N GLY A 124 18.22 -10.86 -10.59
CA GLY A 124 17.42 -12.08 -10.64
C GLY A 124 17.92 -13.19 -9.72
N VAL A 125 18.72 -12.85 -8.69
CA VAL A 125 19.25 -13.78 -7.69
C VAL A 125 18.86 -13.35 -6.28
N ASN A 126 18.98 -14.25 -5.30
CA ASN A 126 18.48 -13.99 -3.94
C ASN A 126 19.41 -13.12 -3.09
N ASN A 127 20.70 -13.01 -3.44
CA ASN A 127 21.69 -12.22 -2.69
C ASN A 127 22.90 -11.85 -3.58
N PHE A 128 23.91 -11.22 -2.98
CA PHE A 128 25.14 -10.79 -3.66
C PHE A 128 26.36 -11.69 -3.36
N ASP A 129 26.18 -12.88 -2.79
CA ASP A 129 27.30 -13.69 -2.31
C ASP A 129 28.18 -14.20 -3.46
N SER A 130 27.56 -14.51 -4.61
CA SER A 130 28.29 -14.81 -5.86
C SER A 130 28.71 -13.56 -6.66
N HIS A 131 28.44 -12.35 -6.15
CA HIS A 131 28.65 -11.07 -6.83
C HIS A 131 29.40 -10.05 -5.95
N LEU A 132 30.49 -10.50 -5.32
CA LEU A 132 31.25 -9.72 -4.34
C LEU A 132 31.71 -8.34 -4.84
N SER A 133 32.04 -8.21 -6.14
CA SER A 133 32.43 -6.90 -6.70
C SER A 133 31.28 -5.88 -6.77
N LEU A 134 30.04 -6.36 -6.84
CA LEU A 134 28.84 -5.51 -6.92
C LEU A 134 28.27 -5.19 -5.53
N LYS A 135 28.53 -6.03 -4.53
CA LYS A 135 28.00 -5.92 -3.17
C LYS A 135 28.22 -4.53 -2.55
N PRO A 136 29.42 -3.91 -2.58
CA PRO A 136 29.63 -2.57 -2.00
C PRO A 136 28.81 -1.47 -2.68
N HIS A 137 28.62 -1.57 -4.00
CA HIS A 137 27.82 -0.61 -4.78
C HIS A 137 26.33 -0.75 -4.45
N ALA A 138 25.85 -1.99 -4.33
CA ALA A 138 24.50 -2.30 -3.91
C ALA A 138 24.21 -1.78 -2.50
N GLU A 139 25.14 -1.93 -1.56
CA GLU A 139 25.01 -1.37 -0.20
C GLU A 139 24.87 0.16 -0.22
N GLY A 140 25.66 0.85 -1.04
CA GLY A 140 25.54 2.30 -1.24
C GLY A 140 24.15 2.71 -1.72
N ILE A 141 23.59 1.99 -2.69
CA ILE A 141 22.24 2.23 -3.23
C ILE A 141 21.17 1.93 -2.16
N VAL A 142 21.25 0.76 -1.50
CA VAL A 142 20.31 0.39 -0.44
C VAL A 142 20.28 1.42 0.68
N LYS A 143 21.45 1.94 1.07
CA LYS A 143 21.58 3.02 2.05
C LYS A 143 20.88 4.30 1.57
N LYS A 144 21.09 4.72 0.30
CA LYS A 144 20.41 5.89 -0.29
C LYS A 144 18.88 5.69 -0.37
N CYS A 145 18.41 4.47 -0.61
CA CYS A 145 16.98 4.11 -0.66
C CYS A 145 16.32 3.95 0.72
N LYS A 146 17.09 3.96 1.81
CA LYS A 146 16.60 3.84 3.20
C LYS A 146 15.66 2.64 3.43
N GLY A 147 15.93 1.53 2.74
CA GLY A 147 15.14 0.29 2.86
C GLY A 147 13.71 0.37 2.30
N LEU A 148 13.35 1.39 1.51
CA LEU A 148 12.02 1.50 0.90
C LEU A 148 11.86 0.50 -0.26
N PRO A 149 10.93 -0.47 -0.18
CA PRO A 149 10.74 -1.48 -1.21
C PRO A 149 10.54 -0.89 -2.61
N LEU A 150 9.66 0.10 -2.76
CA LEU A 150 9.35 0.66 -4.08
C LEU A 150 10.58 1.30 -4.76
N ALA A 151 11.42 2.01 -4.00
CA ALA A 151 12.64 2.62 -4.52
C ALA A 151 13.66 1.55 -4.95
N LEU A 152 13.83 0.51 -4.14
CA LEU A 152 14.74 -0.60 -4.43
C LEU A 152 14.31 -1.37 -5.68
N ILE A 153 13.01 -1.67 -5.81
CA ILE A 153 12.44 -2.37 -6.97
C ILE A 153 12.63 -1.53 -8.24
N ALA A 154 12.34 -0.23 -8.18
CA ALA A 154 12.48 0.66 -9.32
C ALA A 154 13.92 0.74 -9.83
N ILE A 155 14.87 1.01 -8.92
CA ILE A 155 16.30 1.09 -9.30
C ILE A 155 16.83 -0.28 -9.74
N GLY A 156 16.47 -1.36 -9.03
CA GLY A 156 16.89 -2.71 -9.38
C GLY A 156 16.44 -3.08 -10.80
N ARG A 157 15.15 -2.89 -11.12
CA ARG A 157 14.64 -3.16 -12.48
C ARG A 157 15.31 -2.31 -13.55
N LEU A 158 15.57 -1.03 -13.26
CA LEU A 158 16.29 -0.14 -14.17
C LEU A 158 17.72 -0.65 -14.48
N LEU A 159 18.40 -1.21 -13.47
CA LEU A 159 19.73 -1.79 -13.63
C LEU A 159 19.70 -3.11 -14.38
N ARG A 160 18.64 -3.92 -14.22
CA ARG A 160 18.49 -5.21 -14.90
C ARG A 160 18.30 -5.09 -16.42
N THR A 161 17.54 -4.08 -16.86
CA THR A 161 17.27 -3.86 -18.31
C THR A 161 18.47 -3.28 -19.04
N LYS A 162 19.34 -2.60 -18.31
CA LYS A 162 20.58 -2.05 -18.80
C LYS A 162 21.64 -3.17 -18.75
N LYS A 163 22.09 -3.69 -19.91
CA LYS A 163 23.36 -4.46 -20.04
C LYS A 163 24.58 -3.60 -19.65
N ILE A 164 24.58 -3.00 -18.46
CA ILE A 164 25.59 -2.03 -18.04
C ILE A 164 26.46 -2.69 -16.98
N GLN A 165 27.55 -3.27 -17.47
CA GLN A 165 28.75 -3.50 -16.68
C GLN A 165 29.22 -2.18 -16.05
N ARG A 166 29.44 -2.20 -14.72
CA ARG A 166 30.16 -1.26 -13.83
C ARG A 166 29.84 0.26 -13.89
N ARG A 167 29.75 0.90 -15.06
CA ARG A 167 29.73 2.37 -15.19
C ARG A 167 28.51 3.10 -14.60
N VAL A 168 27.33 2.47 -14.54
CA VAL A 168 26.14 3.12 -13.93
C VAL A 168 26.13 3.00 -12.41
N LEU A 169 26.66 1.90 -11.86
CA LEU A 169 26.75 1.72 -10.41
C LEU A 169 27.70 2.74 -9.77
N GLU A 170 28.81 3.07 -10.44
CA GLU A 170 29.76 4.09 -9.97
C GLU A 170 29.17 5.51 -9.95
N LYS A 171 28.27 5.85 -10.89
CA LYS A 171 27.64 7.17 -10.97
C LYS A 171 26.52 7.38 -9.93
N CYS A 172 25.85 6.31 -9.49
CA CYS A 172 24.77 6.42 -8.49
C CYS A 172 25.28 6.53 -7.05
N VAL A 173 26.56 6.23 -6.79
CA VAL A 173 27.15 6.25 -5.44
C VAL A 173 27.81 7.59 -5.11
N LYS A 174 28.36 8.31 -6.09
CA LYS A 174 28.70 9.73 -5.93
C LYS A 174 27.45 10.58 -5.66
#